data_AF-A0A924WXM0-F1
#
_entry.id   AF-A0A924WXM0-F1
#
_cell.length_a   1.000
_cell.length_b   1.000
_cell.length_c   1.000
_cell.angle_alpha   90.00
_cell.angle_beta   90.00
_cell.angle_gamma   90.00
#
_symmetry.space_group_name_H-M   'P 1'
#
loop_
_entity.id
_entity.type
_entity.pdbx_description
1 polymer ?
#
loop_
_entity_poly.entity_id
_entity_poly.type
_entity_poly.pdbx_seq_one_letter_code
_entity_poly.pdbx_strand_id
1 'polypeptide(L)' 'MNTIIDSIEVPEDILQEAMRIAGTKEPKTALIEALRDYTRPRSQKDLIKYLGTSDGFFTAEELDREREAY' A
#
# COMPACT_ATOMS: atom_id res chain seq x y z
N MET A 1 -2.01 -20.41 -12.82
CA MET A 1 -2.73 -20.22 -14.10
C MET A 1 -2.95 -18.73 -14.27
N ASN A 2 -2.68 -18.19 -15.46
CA ASN A 2 -2.99 -16.79 -15.77
C ASN A 2 -4.24 -16.74 -16.64
N THR A 3 -5.14 -15.81 -16.34
CA THR A 3 -6.32 -15.53 -17.16
C THR A 3 -6.06 -14.25 -17.95
N ILE A 4 -6.39 -14.26 -19.24
CA ILE A 4 -6.27 -13.08 -20.11
C ILE A 4 -7.60 -12.32 -20.05
N ILE A 5 -7.51 -11.01 -19.84
CA ILE A 5 -8.65 -10.09 -19.94
C ILE A 5 -8.32 -9.13 -21.09
N ASP A 6 -9.17 -9.14 -22.13
CA ASP A 6 -8.88 -8.46 -23.39
C ASP A 6 -9.16 -6.94 -23.35
N SER A 7 -10.17 -6.51 -22.58
CA SER A 7 -10.48 -5.10 -22.39
C SER A 7 -11.09 -4.84 -21.02
N ILE A 8 -10.69 -3.73 -20.41
CA ILE A 8 -11.29 -3.17 -19.20
C ILE A 8 -11.40 -1.67 -19.37
N GLU A 9 -12.50 -1.06 -18.93
CA GLU A 9 -12.60 0.39 -18.80
C GLU A 9 -12.13 0.78 -17.41
N VAL A 10 -11.16 1.70 -17.34
CA VAL A 10 -10.61 2.22 -16.09
C VAL A 10 -10.74 3.73 -16.11
N PRO A 11 -11.29 4.36 -15.06
CA PRO A 11 -11.27 5.81 -14.93
C PRO A 11 -9.83 6.36 -15.03
N GLU A 12 -9.65 7.42 -15.82
CA GLU A 12 -8.33 7.97 -16.13
C GLU A 12 -7.58 8.43 -14.86
N ASP A 13 -8.30 9.05 -13.92
CA ASP A 13 -7.77 9.49 -12.63
C ASP A 13 -7.23 8.32 -11.80
N ILE A 14 -7.96 7.20 -11.76
CA ILE A 14 -7.53 5.98 -11.08
C ILE A 14 -6.29 5.39 -11.76
N LEU A 15 -6.26 5.38 -13.09
CA LEU A 15 -5.12 4.87 -13.84
C LEU A 15 -3.86 5.70 -13.60
N GLN A 16 -3.98 7.02 -13.64
CA GLN A 16 -2.87 7.94 -13.35
C GLN A 16 -2.31 7.74 -11.95
N GLU A 17 -3.19 7.56 -10.96
CA GLU A 17 -2.78 7.31 -9.59
C GLU A 17 -2.08 5.95 -9.44
N ALA A 18 -2.61 4.89 -10.07
CA ALA A 18 -1.95 3.59 -10.10
C ALA A 18 -0.55 3.67 -10.73
N MET A 19 -0.40 4.41 -11.82
CA MET A 19 0.87 4.65 -12.50
C MET A 19 1.87 5.42 -11.62
N ARG A 20 1.37 6.45 -10.91
CA ARG A 20 2.16 7.22 -9.94
C ARG A 20 2.66 6.34 -8.79
N ILE A 21 1.80 5.53 -8.20
CA ILE A 21 2.13 4.62 -7.10
C ILE A 21 3.14 3.56 -7.56
N ALA A 22 2.92 2.95 -8.72
CA ALA A 22 3.80 1.92 -9.26
C ALA A 22 5.11 2.49 -9.86
N GLY A 23 5.24 3.82 -10.00
CA GLY A 23 6.42 4.46 -10.57
C GLY A 23 6.68 4.13 -12.04
N THR A 24 5.63 3.78 -12.80
CA THR A 24 5.74 3.35 -14.19
C THR A 24 4.85 4.17 -15.12
N LYS A 25 5.28 4.31 -16.37
CA LYS A 25 4.50 4.92 -17.45
C LYS A 25 3.64 3.92 -18.22
N GLU A 26 3.69 2.63 -17.86
CA GLU A 26 2.96 1.57 -18.53
C GLU A 26 1.65 1.22 -17.78
N PRO A 27 0.47 1.48 -18.39
CA PRO A 27 -0.84 1.25 -17.75
C PRO A 27 -1.07 -0.17 -17.23
N LYS A 28 -0.70 -1.18 -18.03
CA LYS A 28 -0.90 -2.59 -17.70
C LYS A 28 -0.07 -2.99 -16.49
N THR A 29 1.19 -2.57 -16.45
CA THR A 29 2.10 -2.84 -15.35
C THR A 29 1.61 -2.15 -14.08
N ALA A 30 1.18 -0.90 -14.16
CA ALA A 30 0.60 -0.17 -13.03
C ALA A 30 -0.62 -0.88 -12.42
N LEU A 31 -1.55 -1.34 -13.26
CA LEU A 31 -2.74 -2.07 -12.80
C LEU A 31 -2.39 -3.42 -12.16
N ILE A 32 -1.45 -4.16 -12.74
CA ILE A 32 -1.01 -5.45 -12.19
C ILE A 32 -0.37 -5.25 -10.81
N GLU A 33 0.50 -4.25 -10.65
CA GLU A 33 1.13 -3.96 -9.36
C GLU A 33 0.11 -3.47 -8.33
N ALA A 34 -0.83 -2.59 -8.71
CA ALA A 34 -1.90 -2.14 -7.83
C ALA A 34 -2.77 -3.31 -7.34
N LEU A 35 -3.16 -4.22 -8.24
CA LEU A 35 -3.92 -5.42 -7.90
C LEU A 35 -3.10 -6.38 -7.03
N ARG A 36 -1.80 -6.52 -7.30
CA ARG A 36 -0.89 -7.33 -6.48
C ARG A 36 -0.79 -6.78 -5.06
N ASP A 37 -0.65 -5.47 -4.90
CA ASP A 37 -0.58 -4.83 -3.58
C ASP A 37 -1.91 -4.90 -2.82
N TYR A 38 -3.05 -4.77 -3.52
CA TYR A 38 -4.36 -4.93 -2.91
C TYR A 38 -4.63 -6.37 -2.48
N THR A 39 -4.24 -7.34 -3.30
CA THR A 39 -4.43 -8.77 -3.02
C THR A 39 -3.34 -9.36 -2.13
N ARG A 40 -2.23 -8.65 -1.94
CA ARG A 40 -1.20 -9.03 -0.97
C ARG A 40 -1.88 -9.13 0.38
N PRO A 41 -1.83 -10.30 1.04
CA PRO A 41 -2.31 -10.40 2.40
C PRO A 41 -1.49 -9.41 3.23
N ARG A 42 -2.06 -8.25 3.56
CA ARG A 42 -1.65 -7.50 4.73
C ARG A 42 -2.13 -8.36 5.86
N SER A 43 -1.37 -9.42 6.17
CA SER A 43 -1.91 -10.40 7.09
C SER A 43 -2.13 -9.62 8.38
N GLN A 44 -3.40 -9.49 8.78
CA GLN A 44 -3.73 -8.96 10.09
C GLN A 44 -2.89 -9.70 11.13
N LYS A 45 -2.49 -10.95 10.84
CA LYS A 45 -1.53 -11.75 11.58
C LYS A 45 -0.13 -11.12 11.71
N ASP A 46 0.44 -10.51 10.68
CA ASP A 46 1.73 -9.80 10.73
C ASP A 46 1.58 -8.45 11.43
N LEU A 47 0.47 -7.75 11.17
CA LEU A 47 0.13 -6.55 11.93
C LEU A 47 -0.05 -6.88 13.42
N ILE A 48 -0.74 -7.97 13.78
CA ILE A 48 -0.88 -8.46 15.16
C ILE A 48 0.48 -8.90 15.73
N LYS A 49 1.36 -9.50 14.92
CA LYS A 49 2.70 -9.92 15.37
C LYS A 49 3.57 -8.73 15.81
N TYR A 50 3.47 -7.59 15.11
CA TYR A 50 4.30 -6.41 15.40
C TYR A 50 3.58 -5.31 16.18
N LEU A 51 2.27 -5.16 16.00
CA LEU A 51 1.42 -4.15 16.64
C LEU A 51 0.59 -4.72 17.80
N GLY A 52 0.48 -6.04 17.95
CA GLY A 52 -0.20 -6.66 19.09
C GLY A 52 0.58 -6.52 20.40
N THR A 53 1.86 -6.14 20.33
CA THR A 53 2.69 -5.74 21.48
C THR A 53 2.79 -4.22 21.64
N SER A 54 2.07 -3.45 20.82
CA SER A 54 2.04 -1.99 20.89
C SER A 54 0.86 -1.57 21.75
N ASP A 55 1.14 -1.05 22.95
CA ASP A 55 0.12 -0.53 23.85
C ASP A 55 -0.44 0.83 23.40
N GLY A 56 0.14 1.43 22.36
CA GLY A 56 -0.27 2.70 21.76
C GLY A 56 0.63 3.13 20.59
N PHE A 57 0.09 4.00 19.74
CA PHE A 57 0.84 4.63 18.65
C PHE A 57 1.24 6.04 19.05
N PHE A 58 2.50 6.40 18.83
CA PHE A 58 2.95 7.78 18.97
C PHE A 58 2.45 8.60 17.79
N THR A 59 1.84 9.74 18.08
CA THR A 59 1.74 10.86 17.15
C THR A 59 3.12 11.45 16.89
N ALA A 60 3.27 12.22 15.81
CA ALA A 60 4.54 12.88 15.48
C ALA A 60 5.05 13.75 16.65
N GLU A 61 4.15 14.46 17.32
CA GLU A 61 4.43 15.34 18.46
C GLU A 61 4.88 14.57 19.71
N GLU A 62 4.36 13.36 19.94
CA GLU A 62 4.80 12.50 21.05
C GLU A 62 6.19 11.91 20.77
N LEU A 63 6.48 11.59 19.51
CA LEU A 63 7.77 11.04 19.09
C LEU A 63 8.90 12.08 19.18
N ASP A 64 8.61 13.33 18.86
CA ASP A 64 9.58 14.42 18.99
C ASP A 64 9.88 14.73 20.47
N ARG A 65 8.88 14.68 21.35
CA ARG A 65 9.08 14.86 22.80
C ARG A 65 9.98 13.79 23.44
N GLU A 66 9.84 12.53 23.02
CA GLU A 66 10.71 11.43 23.46
C GLU A 66 12.17 11.62 23.00
N ARG A 67 12.39 12.14 21.78
CA ARG A 67 13.73 12.39 21.24
C ARG A 67 14.46 13.52 21.96
N GLU A 68 13.74 14.51 22.44
CA GLU A 68 14.30 15.63 23.23
C GLU A 68 14.61 15.24 24.68
N ALA A 69 14.06 14.12 25.17
CA ALA A 69 14.22 13.65 26.55
C ALA A 69 15.46 12.75 26.77
N TYR A 70 16.17 12.37 25.69
CA TYR A 70 17.41 11.58 25.70
C TYR A 70 18.62 12.43 25.32
#